data_AF-A0A2H0A5V3-F1
#
_entry.id   AF-A0A2H0A5V3-F1
#
_cell.length_a   1.000
_cell.length_b   1.000
_cell.length_c   1.000
_cell.angle_alpha   90.00
_cell.angle_beta   90.00
_cell.angle_gamma   90.00
#
_symmetry.space_group_name_H-M   'P 1'
#
loop_
_entity.id
_entity.type
_entity.pdbx_description
1 polymer ?
#
loop_
_entity_poly.entity_id
_entity_poly.type
_entity_poly.pdbx_seq_one_letter_code
_entity_poly.pdbx_strand_id
1 'polypeptide(L)'
;MFGIGVPELLIILAIALIVIGPKKLPDLAKSLGRALNEFKKASREFKDSLDIDDDIKNVKKPFSEIKADIRKVVIDTPDNKESKISAPSPAPLIDQAPSPERPKNNENTAAHPIENGKKSDD
;
A
#
# COMPACT_ATOMS: atom_id res chain seq x y z
N MET A 1 3.20 12.37 4.82
CA MET A 1 2.57 13.70 4.65
C MET A 1 1.06 13.72 4.93
N PHE A 2 0.45 12.66 5.48
CA PHE A 2 -0.89 12.75 6.06
C PHE A 2 -0.89 12.03 7.40
N GLY A 3 -0.40 12.73 8.42
CA GLY A 3 -0.52 12.31 9.82
C GLY A 3 -1.89 12.69 10.36
N ILE A 4 -2.97 12.16 9.76
CA ILE A 4 -4.30 12.34 10.31
C ILE A 4 -4.43 11.34 11.46
N GLY A 5 -4.25 11.83 12.68
CA GLY A 5 -4.49 11.07 13.88
C GLY A 5 -5.97 10.97 14.19
N VAL A 6 -6.26 10.21 15.25
CA VAL A 6 -7.61 10.15 15.85
C VAL A 6 -8.14 11.55 16.22
N PRO A 7 -7.33 12.49 16.76
CA PRO A 7 -7.81 13.84 17.08
C PRO A 7 -8.31 14.61 15.86
N GLU A 8 -7.54 14.61 14.76
CA GLU A 8 -7.89 15.30 13.53
C GLU A 8 -9.16 14.71 12.90
N LEU A 9 -9.30 13.38 12.92
CA LEU A 9 -10.52 12.70 12.44
C LEU A 9 -11.76 13.09 13.27
N LEU A 10 -11.62 13.23 14.59
CA LEU A 10 -12.73 13.64 15.46
C LEU A 10 -13.20 15.08 15.18
N ILE A 11 -12.28 15.99 14.87
CA ILE A 11 -12.62 17.37 14.50
C ILE A 11 -13.42 17.39 13.20
N ILE A 12 -12.98 16.65 12.19
CA ILE A 12 -13.69 16.54 10.91
C ILE A 12 -15.08 15.91 11.13
N LEU A 13 -15.16 14.86 11.96
CA LEU A 13 -16.42 14.22 12.31
C LEU A 13 -17.36 15.19 13.03
N ALA A 14 -16.87 16.01 13.95
CA ALA A 14 -17.67 17.01 14.65
C ALA A 14 -18.27 18.04 13.67
N ILE A 15 -17.49 18.51 12.70
CA ILE A 15 -17.99 19.43 11.65
C ILE A 15 -19.06 18.73 10.80
N ALA A 16 -18.80 17.51 10.36
CA ALA A 16 -19.77 16.72 9.59
C ALA A 16 -21.08 16.48 10.39
N LEU A 17 -20.97 16.25 11.70
CA LEU A 17 -22.07 16.10 12.63
C LEU A 17 -22.89 17.38 12.79
N ILE A 18 -22.29 18.56 12.70
CA ILE A 18 -23.03 19.83 12.75
C ILE A 18 -23.84 20.00 11.45
N VAL A 19 -23.24 19.68 10.31
CA VAL A 19 -23.89 19.82 8.99
C VAL A 19 -25.02 18.81 8.82
N ILE A 20 -24.77 17.54 9.14
CA ILE A 20 -25.71 16.43 8.93
C ILE A 20 -26.66 16.30 10.13
N GLY A 21 -26.17 16.56 11.34
CA GLY A 21 -26.86 16.32 12.61
C GLY A 21 -26.52 14.97 13.24
N PRO A 22 -26.18 14.89 14.56
CA PRO A 22 -25.86 13.62 15.23
C PRO A 22 -27.03 12.66 15.30
N LYS A 23 -28.26 13.17 15.25
CA LYS A 23 -29.47 12.33 15.20
C LYS A 23 -29.68 11.68 13.83
N LYS A 24 -29.11 12.24 12.76
CA LYS A 24 -29.27 11.75 11.37
C LYS A 24 -28.24 10.69 11.02
N LEU A 25 -27.03 10.73 11.59
CA LEU A 25 -26.01 9.68 11.41
C LEU A 25 -26.51 8.25 11.67
N PRO A 26 -27.17 7.92 12.81
CA PRO A 26 -27.65 6.57 13.06
C PRO A 26 -28.74 6.15 12.08
N ASP A 27 -29.52 7.10 11.56
CA ASP A 27 -30.57 6.84 10.57
C ASP A 27 -29.96 6.53 9.19
N LEU A 28 -29.00 7.34 8.75
CA LEU A 28 -28.18 7.11 7.55
C LEU A 28 -27.40 5.79 7.62
N ALA A 29 -26.82 5.47 8.78
CA ALA A 29 -26.12 4.21 8.99
C ALA A 29 -27.08 3.01 8.94
N LYS A 30 -28.30 3.15 9.47
CA LYS A 30 -29.33 2.10 9.35
C LYS A 30 -29.78 1.90 7.92
N SER A 31 -30.03 2.97 7.16
CA SER A 31 -30.45 2.87 5.76
C SER A 31 -29.35 2.25 4.89
N LEU A 32 -28.11 2.72 5.05
CA LEU A 32 -26.95 2.17 4.35
C LEU A 32 -26.69 0.73 4.77
N GLY A 33 -26.81 0.41 6.06
CA GLY A 33 -26.64 -0.95 6.58
C GLY A 33 -27.67 -1.92 6.01
N ARG A 34 -28.94 -1.50 5.88
CA ARG A 34 -29.97 -2.29 5.20
C ARG A 34 -29.64 -2.49 3.72
N ALA A 35 -29.26 -1.43 3.01
CA ALA A 35 -28.88 -1.51 1.61
C ALA A 35 -27.67 -2.45 1.39
N LEU A 36 -26.64 -2.36 2.23
CA LEU A 36 -25.48 -3.26 2.18
C LEU A 36 -25.85 -4.70 2.51
N ASN A 37 -26.78 -4.92 3.45
CA ASN A 37 -27.24 -6.26 3.79
C ASN A 37 -28.03 -6.89 2.65
N GLU A 38 -28.92 -6.14 2.01
CA GLU A 38 -29.64 -6.61 0.83
C GLU A 38 -28.71 -6.81 -0.36
N PHE A 39 -27.78 -5.89 -0.61
CA PHE A 39 -26.74 -6.04 -1.62
C PHE A 39 -25.89 -7.29 -1.38
N LYS A 40 -25.51 -7.56 -0.12
CA LYS A 40 -24.77 -8.76 0.26
C LYS A 40 -25.59 -10.04 0.06
N LYS A 41 -26.90 -10.00 0.33
CA LYS A 41 -27.80 -11.14 0.12
C LYS A 41 -27.96 -11.42 -1.37
N ALA A 42 -28.23 -10.38 -2.18
CA ALA A 42 -28.31 -10.49 -3.63
C ALA A 42 -26.97 -10.96 -4.23
N SER A 43 -25.84 -10.45 -3.75
CA SER A 43 -24.51 -10.90 -4.17
C SER A 43 -24.25 -12.37 -3.85
N ARG A 44 -24.74 -12.87 -2.70
CA ARG A 44 -24.63 -14.28 -2.33
C ARG A 44 -25.48 -15.17 -3.23
N GLU A 45 -26.73 -14.79 -3.45
CA GLU A 45 -27.62 -15.52 -4.34
C GLU A 45 -27.07 -15.55 -5.77
N PHE A 46 -26.47 -14.45 -6.25
CA PHE A 46 -25.78 -14.41 -7.53
C PHE A 46 -24.58 -15.37 -7.58
N LYS A 47 -23.84 -15.46 -6.47
CA LYS A 47 -22.65 -16.32 -6.31
C LYS A 47 -22.96 -17.78 -5.98
N ASP A 48 -24.19 -18.07 -5.56
CA ASP A 48 -24.75 -19.43 -5.45
C ASP A 48 -25.33 -19.85 -6.82
N SER A 49 -25.89 -18.91 -7.60
CA SER A 49 -26.47 -19.18 -8.92
C SER A 49 -25.42 -19.36 -10.03
N LEU A 50 -24.29 -18.67 -9.89
CA LEU A 50 -23.06 -18.97 -10.61
C LEU A 50 -22.30 -19.92 -9.69
N ASP A 51 -22.00 -21.15 -10.10
CA ASP A 51 -21.38 -22.23 -9.29
C ASP A 51 -19.97 -21.94 -8.71
N ILE A 52 -19.60 -20.65 -8.67
CA ILE A 52 -18.37 -20.05 -8.18
C ILE A 52 -18.08 -20.48 -6.74
N ASP A 53 -19.09 -20.66 -5.90
CA ASP A 53 -18.87 -21.04 -4.51
C ASP A 53 -18.37 -22.47 -4.35
N ASP A 54 -18.74 -23.40 -5.23
CA ASP A 54 -18.21 -24.77 -5.20
C ASP A 54 -16.81 -24.85 -5.82
N ASP A 55 -16.54 -24.09 -6.89
CA ASP A 55 -15.19 -23.92 -7.43
C ASP A 55 -14.22 -23.30 -6.41
N ILE A 56 -14.63 -22.23 -5.72
CA ILE A 56 -13.82 -21.55 -4.69
C ILE A 56 -13.58 -22.48 -3.49
N LYS A 57 -14.59 -23.23 -3.03
CA LYS A 57 -14.42 -24.19 -1.92
C LYS A 57 -13.45 -25.31 -2.28
N ASN A 58 -13.52 -25.81 -3.51
CA ASN A 58 -12.64 -26.87 -4.02
C ASN A 58 -11.18 -26.39 -4.17
N VAL A 59 -10.92 -25.11 -4.42
CA VAL A 59 -9.57 -24.54 -4.42
C VAL A 59 -9.08 -24.21 -2.99
N LYS A 60 -9.98 -23.81 -2.09
CA LYS A 60 -9.60 -23.37 -0.73
C LYS A 60 -9.18 -24.54 0.19
N LYS A 61 -9.82 -25.70 0.06
CA LYS A 61 -9.48 -26.93 0.80
C LYS A 61 -8.02 -27.38 0.57
N PRO A 62 -7.56 -27.65 -0.66
CA PRO A 62 -6.19 -28.10 -0.90
C PRO A 62 -5.18 -27.02 -0.49
N PHE A 63 -5.48 -25.74 -0.71
CA PHE A 63 -4.60 -24.66 -0.26
C PHE A 63 -4.47 -24.58 1.27
N SER A 64 -5.55 -24.86 2.02
CA SER A 64 -5.52 -24.90 3.48
C SER A 64 -4.75 -26.10 4.03
N GLU A 65 -4.82 -27.26 3.36
CA GLU A 65 -4.04 -28.45 3.67
C GLU A 65 -2.55 -28.21 3.41
N ILE A 66 -2.20 -27.68 2.22
CA ILE A 66 -0.83 -27.29 1.88
C ILE A 66 -0.27 -26.29 2.90
N LYS A 67 -1.07 -25.31 3.35
CA LYS A 67 -0.64 -24.33 4.36
C LYS A 67 -0.42 -24.95 5.74
N ALA A 68 -1.17 -25.97 6.10
CA ALA A 68 -0.98 -26.71 7.34
C ALA A 68 0.28 -27.58 7.28
N ASP A 69 0.53 -28.23 6.15
CA ASP A 69 1.73 -29.03 5.92
C ASP A 69 3.00 -28.17 5.87
N ILE A 70 2.97 -27.03 5.19
CA ILE A 70 4.10 -26.08 5.19
C ILE A 70 4.38 -25.58 6.61
N ARG A 71 3.35 -25.34 7.44
CA ARG A 71 3.57 -24.95 8.84
C ARG A 71 4.22 -26.06 9.65
N LYS A 72 3.81 -27.31 9.47
CA LYS A 72 4.49 -28.45 10.13
C LYS A 72 5.94 -28.58 9.69
N VAL A 73 6.22 -28.45 8.39
CA VAL A 73 7.60 -28.53 7.87
C VAL A 73 8.48 -27.37 8.38
N VAL A 74 7.93 -26.16 8.50
CA VAL A 74 8.69 -24.97 8.94
C VAL A 74 8.80 -24.85 10.47
N ILE A 75 7.84 -25.37 11.24
CA ILE A 75 7.77 -25.18 12.71
C ILE A 75 8.28 -26.41 13.49
N ASP A 76 8.17 -27.62 12.96
CA ASP A 76 8.60 -28.85 13.66
C ASP A 76 10.01 -29.34 13.25
N THR A 77 10.90 -28.45 12.79
CA THR A 77 12.34 -28.77 12.79
C THR A 77 12.89 -28.43 14.18
N PRO A 78 13.15 -29.43 15.06
CA PRO A 78 13.80 -29.18 16.33
C PRO A 78 15.30 -29.34 16.09
N ASP A 79 15.99 -28.28 15.69
CA ASP A 79 17.42 -28.18 15.99
C ASP A 79 17.80 -26.77 16.43
N ASN A 80 18.08 -26.74 17.72
CA ASN A 80 18.90 -25.80 18.44
C ASN A 80 20.26 -25.57 17.74
N LYS A 81 20.57 -24.34 17.32
CA LYS A 81 21.75 -23.58 17.79
C LYS A 81 21.90 -22.23 17.11
N GLU A 82 22.00 -21.21 17.95
CA GLU A 82 22.73 -19.94 17.77
C GLU A 82 22.97 -19.46 16.32
N SER A 83 22.17 -18.49 15.88
CA SER A 83 22.80 -17.29 15.32
C SER A 83 22.78 -16.22 16.40
N LYS A 84 23.87 -16.20 17.17
CA LYS A 84 24.29 -14.98 17.86
C LYS A 84 24.29 -13.87 16.80
N ILE A 85 23.32 -12.97 16.87
CA ILE A 85 23.55 -11.58 16.49
C ILE A 85 24.39 -10.98 17.62
N SER A 86 25.60 -11.52 17.80
CA SER A 86 26.68 -10.74 18.35
C SER A 86 27.06 -9.85 17.18
N ALA A 87 26.41 -8.68 17.10
CA ALA A 87 26.93 -7.62 16.28
C ALA A 87 28.42 -7.50 16.60
N PRO A 88 29.35 -7.70 15.64
CA PRO A 88 30.61 -7.02 15.78
C PRO A 88 30.21 -5.54 15.74
N SER A 89 30.23 -4.90 16.90
CA SER A 89 30.35 -3.45 16.97
C SER A 89 31.52 -3.09 16.07
N PRO A 90 31.30 -2.43 14.91
CA PRO A 90 32.39 -1.74 14.27
C PRO A 90 32.68 -0.60 15.24
N ALA A 91 33.80 -0.73 15.95
CA ALA A 91 34.40 0.38 16.66
C ALA A 91 34.40 1.63 15.75
N PRO A 92 34.23 2.83 16.33
CA PRO A 92 34.15 4.06 15.55
C PRO A 92 35.49 4.26 14.82
N LEU A 93 35.49 4.12 13.50
CA LEU A 93 36.52 4.71 12.67
C LEU A 93 36.25 6.22 12.64
N ILE A 94 36.78 6.90 13.64
CA ILE A 94 37.25 8.26 13.45
C ILE A 94 38.52 8.09 12.61
N ASP A 95 38.46 8.41 11.32
CA ASP A 95 39.65 8.93 10.66
C ASP A 95 39.28 9.99 9.63
N GLN A 96 39.97 11.11 9.76
CA GLN A 96 39.83 12.31 8.96
C GLN A 96 40.44 12.08 7.59
N ALA A 97 39.75 12.49 6.52
CA ALA A 97 40.39 13.19 5.42
C ALA A 97 39.33 13.88 4.55
N PRO A 98 39.47 15.19 4.28
CA PRO A 98 38.56 15.93 3.43
C PRO A 98 38.81 15.52 1.98
N SER A 99 37.77 15.16 1.24
CA SER A 99 37.86 15.02 -0.21
C SER A 99 37.03 16.11 -0.89
N PRO A 100 37.54 16.68 -1.98
CA PRO A 100 37.35 18.09 -2.32
C PRO A 100 35.99 18.36 -2.96
N GLU A 101 35.44 19.53 -2.64
CA GLU A 101 34.31 20.16 -3.31
C GLU A 101 34.44 20.07 -4.84
N ARG A 102 33.42 19.54 -5.51
CA ARG A 102 33.28 19.64 -6.96
C ARG A 102 33.00 21.10 -7.34
N PRO A 103 33.73 21.68 -8.31
CA PRO A 103 33.51 23.05 -8.74
C PRO A 103 32.20 23.18 -9.52
N LYS A 104 31.57 24.33 -9.30
CA LYS A 104 30.35 24.78 -9.95
C LYS A 104 30.58 24.93 -11.46
N ASN A 105 29.59 24.50 -12.22
CA ASN A 105 29.50 24.65 -13.66
C ASN A 105 29.14 26.09 -14.04
N ASN A 106 30.08 26.81 -14.64
CA ASN A 106 29.80 28.03 -15.39
C ASN A 106 30.58 28.02 -16.71
N GLU A 107 29.87 28.49 -17.74
CA GLU A 107 30.38 29.16 -18.94
C GLU A 107 31.08 28.31 -20.02
N ASN A 108 30.30 27.97 -21.05
CA ASN A 108 30.67 28.29 -22.44
C ASN A 108 29.35 28.45 -23.22
N THR A 109 28.85 29.67 -23.49
CA THR A 109 29.33 30.68 -24.46
C THR A 109 29.24 30.22 -25.93
N ALA A 110 28.26 30.85 -26.59
CA ALA A 110 28.25 31.39 -27.96
C ALA A 110 27.97 30.50 -29.19
N ALA A 111 27.00 31.03 -29.97
CA ALA A 111 26.89 31.14 -31.43
C ALA A 111 26.48 29.88 -32.24
N HIS A 112 25.22 29.81 -32.73
CA HIS A 112 24.69 30.29 -34.05
C HIS A 112 25.06 29.36 -35.25
N PRO A 113 24.34 29.32 -36.41
CA PRO A 113 22.99 29.84 -36.76
C PRO A 113 22.09 28.87 -37.60
N ILE A 114 20.79 29.19 -37.60
CA ILE A 114 19.80 29.17 -38.71
C ILE A 114 19.58 27.88 -39.54
N GLU A 115 18.41 27.30 -39.28
CA GLU A 115 17.63 26.41 -40.13
C GLU A 115 17.12 27.16 -41.37
N ASN A 116 17.54 26.74 -42.56
CA ASN A 116 16.93 27.12 -43.84
C ASN A 116 16.85 25.89 -44.72
N GLY A 117 15.64 25.37 -44.92
CA GLY A 117 15.44 24.12 -45.65
C GLY A 117 13.99 23.88 -46.09
N LYS A 118 13.63 24.52 -47.21
CA LYS A 118 12.78 23.95 -48.27
C LYS A 118 11.26 23.93 -48.05
N LYS A 119 10.59 24.98 -48.54
CA LYS A 119 9.19 24.93 -48.98
C LYS A 119 9.07 25.65 -50.33
N SER A 120 8.96 24.89 -51.41
CA SER A 120 8.45 25.28 -52.73
C SER A 120 8.56 24.05 -53.62
N ASP A 121 7.45 23.35 -53.81
CA ASP A 121 7.21 22.57 -55.01
C ASP A 121 5.83 23.02 -55.51
N ASP A 122 5.82 23.37 -56.80
CA ASP A 122 4.69 23.74 -57.65
C ASP A 122 3.73 22.55 -57.91
#